data_AF-A0A1I2G5E9-F1
#
_entry.id   AF-A0A1I2G5E9-F1
#
_cell.length_a   1.000
_cell.length_b   1.000
_cell.length_c   1.000
_cell.angle_alpha   90.00
_cell.angle_beta   90.00
_cell.angle_gamma   90.00
#
_symmetry.space_group_name_H-M   'P 1'
#
loop_
_entity.id
_entity.type
_entity.pdbx_description
1 polymer ?
#
loop_
_entity_poly.entity_id
_entity_poly.type
_entity_poly.pdbx_seq_one_letter_code
_entity_poly.pdbx_strand_id
1 'polypeptide(L)'
;MDEQWTRLGRAFAEGRAAQGLTQEDVVARYDISLSVVQSIERGGPFKRINASMRLYAVGLGWAPGSIEAVLQGGKPTYLAPPAASTGPTLRLRGLPYRITQALADGQALDTRLIPIGPDGEAVVILKGREGAGAEGLGATLRRWEAQEGHLDRLGEVADEPSDNG
;
A
#
# COMPACT_ATOMS: atom_id res chain seq x y z
N MET A 1 -12.51 -19.10 23.91
CA MET A 1 -12.10 -18.21 22.80
C MET A 1 -13.30 -18.08 21.89
N ASP A 2 -13.56 -16.88 21.37
CA ASP A 2 -14.64 -16.68 20.40
C ASP A 2 -14.31 -17.47 19.12
N GLU A 3 -15.06 -18.53 18.86
CA GLU A 3 -14.81 -19.48 17.77
C GLU A 3 -14.75 -18.78 16.39
N GLN A 4 -15.49 -17.69 16.22
CA GLN A 4 -15.45 -16.85 15.02
C GLN A 4 -14.06 -16.24 14.76
N TRP A 5 -13.36 -15.76 15.79
CA TRP A 5 -12.05 -15.14 15.64
C TRP A 5 -10.97 -16.19 15.39
N THR A 6 -11.08 -17.35 16.04
CA THR A 6 -10.21 -18.50 15.76
C THR A 6 -10.39 -18.99 14.32
N ARG A 7 -11.62 -19.01 13.80
CA ARG A 7 -11.90 -19.34 12.39
C ARG A 7 -11.27 -18.33 11.45
N LEU A 8 -11.43 -17.03 11.73
CA LEU A 8 -10.82 -15.96 10.95
C LEU A 8 -9.29 -16.06 10.94
N GLY A 9 -8.67 -16.27 12.10
CA GLY A 9 -7.22 -16.41 12.20
C GLY A 9 -6.67 -17.57 11.38
N ARG A 10 -7.36 -18.72 11.42
CA ARG A 10 -7.02 -19.87 10.59
C ARG A 10 -7.15 -19.56 9.09
N ALA A 11 -8.22 -18.88 8.67
CA ALA A 11 -8.39 -18.50 7.28
C ALA A 11 -7.26 -17.57 6.79
N PHE A 12 -6.79 -16.64 7.63
CA PHE A 12 -5.61 -15.82 7.32
C PHE A 12 -4.34 -16.67 7.16
N ALA A 13 -4.08 -17.58 8.11
CA ALA A 13 -2.91 -18.45 8.07
C ALA A 13 -2.91 -19.37 6.83
N GLU A 14 -4.07 -19.93 6.49
CA GLU A 14 -4.27 -20.75 5.29
C GLU A 14 -4.07 -19.93 4.00
N GLY A 15 -4.65 -18.74 3.93
CA GLY A 15 -4.48 -17.84 2.78
C GLY A 15 -3.03 -17.41 2.58
N ARG A 16 -2.31 -17.13 3.67
CA ARG A 16 -0.86 -16.86 3.64
C ARG A 16 -0.07 -18.07 3.15
N ALA A 17 -0.32 -19.24 3.71
CA ALA A 17 0.37 -20.48 3.34
C ALA A 17 0.11 -20.88 1.89
N ALA A 18 -1.10 -20.66 1.37
CA ALA A 18 -1.46 -20.92 -0.03
C ALA A 18 -0.66 -20.05 -1.02
N GLN A 19 -0.17 -18.89 -0.59
CA GLN A 19 0.72 -18.03 -1.38
C GLN A 19 2.22 -18.32 -1.13
N GLY A 20 2.54 -19.32 -0.30
CA GLY A 20 3.93 -19.65 0.06
C GLY A 20 4.62 -18.61 0.92
N LEU A 21 3.87 -17.73 1.60
CA LEU A 21 4.42 -16.64 2.40
C LEU A 21 4.66 -17.07 3.86
N THR A 22 5.76 -16.60 4.44
CA THR A 22 6.00 -16.64 5.90
C THR A 22 5.31 -15.46 6.60
N GLN A 23 5.24 -15.49 7.93
CA GLN A 23 4.68 -14.34 8.67
C GLN A 23 5.58 -13.11 8.52
N GLU A 24 6.88 -13.32 8.42
CA GLU A 24 7.90 -12.29 8.17
C GLU A 24 7.72 -11.66 6.78
N ASP A 25 7.38 -12.46 5.75
CA ASP A 25 7.05 -11.93 4.41
C ASP A 25 5.83 -11.00 4.46
N VAL A 26 4.83 -11.34 5.29
CA VAL A 26 3.65 -10.49 5.49
C VAL A 26 4.02 -9.17 6.17
N VAL A 27 4.91 -9.20 7.16
CA VAL A 27 5.42 -7.99 7.83
C VAL A 27 6.12 -7.08 6.81
N ALA A 28 7.05 -7.64 6.04
CA ALA A 28 7.83 -6.90 5.04
C ALA A 28 6.95 -6.30 3.93
N ARG A 29 5.86 -7.00 3.57
CA ARG A 29 5.03 -6.63 2.42
C ARG A 29 3.86 -5.71 2.75
N TYR A 30 3.31 -5.80 3.96
CA TYR A 30 2.05 -5.15 4.30
C TYR A 30 2.14 -4.17 5.47
N ASP A 31 3.33 -3.88 5.99
CA ASP A 31 3.55 -2.92 7.10
C ASP A 31 2.68 -3.23 8.32
N ILE A 32 2.60 -4.52 8.66
CA ILE A 32 1.92 -5.04 9.85
C ILE A 32 2.99 -5.62 10.75
N SER A 33 3.03 -5.25 12.03
CA SER A 33 4.03 -5.83 12.94
C SER A 33 3.83 -7.34 13.13
N LEU A 34 4.93 -8.06 13.35
CA LEU A 34 4.91 -9.53 13.53
C LEU A 34 3.96 -9.96 14.66
N SER A 35 3.96 -9.22 15.77
CA SER A 35 3.05 -9.44 16.90
C SER A 35 1.57 -9.36 16.49
N VAL A 36 1.23 -8.41 15.62
CA VAL A 36 -0.14 -8.25 15.11
C VAL A 36 -0.50 -9.39 14.16
N VAL A 37 0.40 -9.80 13.24
CA VAL A 37 0.18 -10.95 12.35
C VAL A 37 -0.09 -12.22 13.17
N GLN A 38 0.76 -12.50 14.16
CA GLN A 38 0.61 -13.67 15.03
C GLN A 38 -0.67 -13.61 15.86
N SER A 39 -1.04 -12.44 16.38
CA SER A 39 -2.28 -12.25 17.13
C SER A 39 -3.51 -12.49 16.26
N ILE A 40 -3.50 -12.03 15.01
CA ILE A 40 -4.58 -12.26 14.04
C ILE A 40 -4.69 -13.76 13.73
N GLU A 41 -3.59 -14.41 13.36
CA GLU A 41 -3.61 -15.83 12.95
C GLU A 41 -3.98 -16.79 14.08
N ARG A 42 -3.63 -16.45 15.34
CA ARG A 42 -4.07 -17.20 16.52
C ARG A 42 -5.55 -16.98 16.87
N GLY A 43 -6.22 -16.01 16.24
CA GLY A 43 -7.57 -15.61 16.61
C GLY A 43 -7.62 -14.98 18.01
N GLY A 44 -6.76 -13.98 18.24
CA GLY A 44 -6.69 -13.24 19.50
C GLY A 44 -8.04 -12.67 19.98
N PRO A 45 -8.10 -12.11 21.20
CA PRO A 45 -9.34 -11.69 21.86
C PRO A 45 -9.88 -10.36 21.29
N PHE A 46 -10.15 -10.35 19.98
CA PHE A 46 -10.64 -9.19 19.28
C PHE A 46 -12.12 -8.96 19.59
N LYS A 47 -12.51 -7.69 19.72
CA LYS A 47 -13.93 -7.29 19.87
C LYS A 47 -14.56 -6.81 18.56
N ARG A 48 -13.72 -6.49 17.57
CA ARG A 48 -14.13 -5.92 16.29
C ARG A 48 -13.03 -6.10 15.24
N ILE A 49 -13.43 -6.04 13.97
CA ILE A 49 -12.49 -5.99 12.84
C ILE A 49 -11.67 -4.70 12.95
N ASN A 50 -10.36 -4.79 12.75
CA ASN A 50 -9.44 -3.67 12.80
C ASN A 50 -8.76 -3.41 11.44
N ALA A 51 -8.03 -2.30 11.35
CA ALA A 51 -7.38 -1.89 10.10
C ALA A 51 -6.32 -2.91 9.62
N SER A 52 -5.55 -3.50 10.54
CA SER A 52 -4.53 -4.50 10.21
C SER A 52 -5.14 -5.77 9.60
N MET A 53 -6.29 -6.23 10.10
CA MET A 53 -7.01 -7.35 9.49
C MET A 53 -7.48 -7.02 8.08
N ARG A 54 -8.00 -5.81 7.86
CA ARG A 54 -8.42 -5.36 6.52
C ARG A 54 -7.22 -5.29 5.56
N LEU A 55 -6.11 -4.72 6.02
CA LEU A 55 -4.88 -4.63 5.26
C LEU A 55 -4.31 -6.01 4.91
N TYR A 56 -4.33 -6.94 5.87
CA TYR A 56 -3.89 -8.31 5.64
C TYR A 56 -4.80 -9.03 4.64
N ALA A 57 -6.12 -8.89 4.75
CA ALA A 57 -7.07 -9.54 3.83
C ALA A 57 -6.87 -9.04 2.40
N VAL A 58 -6.69 -7.73 2.24
CA VAL A 58 -6.37 -7.12 0.96
C VAL A 58 -5.02 -7.62 0.41
N GLY A 59 -4.01 -7.76 1.27
CA GLY A 59 -2.71 -8.34 0.90
C GLY A 59 -2.83 -9.78 0.41
N LEU A 60 -3.73 -10.57 0.99
CA LEU A 60 -4.06 -11.92 0.53
C LEU A 60 -4.97 -11.95 -0.71
N GLY A 61 -5.36 -10.78 -1.24
CA GLY A 61 -6.23 -10.67 -2.41
C GLY A 61 -7.69 -11.00 -2.10
N TRP A 62 -8.13 -10.89 -0.85
CA TRP A 62 -9.53 -11.09 -0.48
C TRP A 62 -10.38 -9.91 -0.96
N ALA A 63 -11.57 -10.23 -1.47
CA ALA A 63 -12.56 -9.24 -1.83
C ALA A 63 -13.11 -8.51 -0.59
N PRO A 64 -13.62 -7.27 -0.75
CA PRO A 64 -14.36 -6.58 0.32
C PRO A 64 -15.50 -7.45 0.87
N GLY A 65 -15.66 -7.48 2.20
CA GLY A 65 -16.68 -8.29 2.89
C GLY A 65 -16.25 -9.72 3.24
N SER A 66 -15.08 -10.19 2.77
CA SER A 66 -14.61 -11.55 3.05
C SER A 66 -14.32 -11.80 4.54
N ILE A 67 -13.87 -10.80 5.29
CA ILE A 67 -13.63 -10.94 6.74
C ILE A 67 -14.95 -11.20 7.46
N GLU A 68 -15.96 -10.40 7.15
CA GLU A 68 -17.31 -10.51 7.69
C GLU A 68 -17.94 -11.88 7.32
N ALA A 69 -17.78 -12.33 6.07
CA ALA A 69 -18.25 -13.63 5.63
C ALA A 69 -17.61 -14.79 6.42
N VAL A 70 -16.30 -14.73 6.68
CA VAL A 70 -15.60 -15.76 7.48
C VAL A 70 -16.06 -15.72 8.94
N LEU A 71 -16.26 -14.54 9.52
CA LEU A 71 -16.80 -14.41 10.88
C LEU A 71 -18.20 -15.04 11.01
N GLN A 72 -19.00 -14.98 9.95
CA GLN A 72 -20.32 -15.63 9.87
C GLN A 72 -20.27 -17.14 9.57
N GLY A 73 -19.08 -17.73 9.49
CA GLY A 73 -18.88 -19.17 9.22
C GLY A 73 -18.69 -19.54 7.76
N GLY A 74 -18.65 -18.55 6.86
CA GLY A 74 -18.34 -18.72 5.45
C GLY A 74 -16.85 -18.87 5.15
N LYS A 75 -16.51 -18.73 3.86
CA LYS A 75 -15.13 -18.76 3.35
C LYS A 75 -14.77 -17.40 2.76
N PRO A 76 -13.48 -17.01 2.73
CA PRO A 76 -13.08 -15.78 2.07
C PRO A 76 -13.30 -15.90 0.56
N THR A 77 -13.80 -14.83 -0.05
CA THR A 77 -13.84 -14.69 -1.50
C THR A 77 -12.58 -13.95 -1.94
N TYR A 78 -11.91 -14.47 -2.97
CA TYR A 78 -10.72 -13.85 -3.55
C TYR A 78 -11.15 -12.97 -4.72
N LEU A 79 -10.50 -11.81 -4.86
CA LEU A 79 -10.62 -10.99 -6.07
C LEU A 79 -10.18 -11.83 -7.27
N ALA A 80 -11.02 -11.88 -8.30
CA ALA A 80 -10.61 -12.50 -9.55
C ALA A 80 -9.34 -11.79 -10.05
N PRO A 81 -8.31 -12.53 -10.51
CA PRO A 81 -7.18 -11.88 -11.16
C PRO A 81 -7.73 -11.01 -12.30
N PRO A 82 -7.28 -9.75 -12.42
CA PRO A 82 -7.79 -8.87 -13.47
C PRO A 82 -7.61 -9.60 -14.80
N ALA A 83 -8.70 -9.71 -15.56
CA ALA A 83 -8.64 -10.20 -16.93
C ALA A 83 -7.52 -9.41 -17.61
N ALA A 84 -6.54 -10.12 -18.18
CA ALA A 84 -5.28 -9.56 -18.66
C ALA A 84 -5.52 -8.30 -19.51
N SER A 85 -5.41 -7.13 -18.88
CA SER A 85 -5.30 -5.87 -19.59
C SER A 85 -3.92 -5.88 -20.23
N THR A 86 -3.87 -5.97 -21.56
CA THR A 86 -2.66 -5.98 -22.39
C THR A 86 -1.99 -4.59 -22.41
N GLY A 87 -1.69 -4.04 -21.23
CA GLY A 87 -0.84 -2.88 -21.04
C GLY A 87 0.32 -3.26 -20.12
N PRO A 88 1.49 -2.63 -20.23
CA PRO A 88 2.60 -2.90 -19.32
C PRO A 88 2.20 -2.48 -17.90
N THR A 89 1.76 -3.44 -17.09
CA THR A 89 1.61 -3.24 -15.65
C THR A 89 3.00 -3.13 -15.05
N LEU A 90 3.42 -1.92 -14.69
CA LEU A 90 4.63 -1.70 -13.91
C LEU A 90 4.47 -2.47 -12.58
N ARG A 91 5.22 -3.55 -12.40
CA ARG A 91 5.30 -4.28 -11.12
C ARG A 91 6.29 -3.55 -10.21
N LEU A 92 5.84 -2.47 -9.58
CA LEU A 92 6.61 -1.77 -8.56
C LEU A 92 6.80 -2.69 -7.36
N ARG A 93 7.96 -3.37 -7.27
CA ARG A 93 8.33 -4.22 -6.13
C ARG A 93 8.87 -3.32 -5.00
N GLY A 94 8.46 -3.58 -3.76
CA GLY A 94 8.99 -2.89 -2.57
C GLY A 94 8.26 -1.61 -2.16
N LEU A 95 7.17 -1.21 -2.83
CA LEU A 95 6.36 -0.08 -2.37
C LEU A 95 5.32 -0.53 -1.33
N PRO A 96 5.15 0.20 -0.21
CA PRO A 96 4.09 -0.07 0.74
C PRO A 96 2.71 -0.06 0.08
N TYR A 97 1.79 -0.92 0.54
CA TYR A 97 0.46 -1.07 -0.06
C TYR A 97 -0.29 0.26 -0.22
N ARG A 98 -0.18 1.17 0.77
CA ARG A 98 -0.78 2.51 0.70
C ARG A 98 -0.31 3.31 -0.50
N ILE A 99 0.96 3.20 -0.87
CA ILE A 99 1.52 3.83 -2.06
C ILE A 99 0.97 3.14 -3.31
N THR A 100 0.94 1.81 -3.36
CA THR A 100 0.38 1.10 -4.51
C THR A 100 -1.10 1.40 -4.74
N GLN A 101 -1.89 1.53 -3.67
CA GLN A 101 -3.31 1.91 -3.75
C GLN A 101 -3.47 3.37 -4.17
N ALA A 102 -2.73 4.28 -3.53
CA ALA A 102 -2.72 5.68 -3.95
C ALA A 102 -2.31 5.83 -5.42
N LEU A 103 -1.38 5.03 -5.93
CA LEU A 103 -0.97 5.00 -7.34
C LEU A 103 -2.01 4.40 -8.27
N ALA A 104 -2.84 3.46 -7.81
CA ALA A 104 -3.96 2.92 -8.58
C ALA A 104 -5.14 3.91 -8.67
N ASP A 105 -5.36 4.72 -7.63
CA ASP A 105 -6.55 5.57 -7.50
C ASP A 105 -6.34 6.97 -8.14
N GLY A 106 -7.02 7.29 -9.25
CA GLY A 106 -6.94 8.58 -9.93
C GLY A 106 -5.80 8.70 -10.95
N GLN A 107 -5.83 9.77 -11.76
CA GLN A 107 -4.89 9.98 -12.87
C GLN A 107 -3.59 10.66 -12.39
N ALA A 108 -2.43 10.08 -12.72
CA ALA A 108 -1.14 10.76 -12.54
C ALA A 108 -1.06 11.96 -13.49
N LEU A 109 -0.76 13.13 -12.94
CA LEU A 109 -0.68 14.39 -13.67
C LEU A 109 0.76 14.77 -13.99
N ASP A 110 1.69 14.48 -13.07
CA ASP A 110 3.11 14.80 -13.21
C ASP A 110 3.98 13.87 -12.35
N THR A 111 5.28 13.76 -12.66
CA THR A 111 6.25 12.95 -11.91
C THR A 111 7.61 13.62 -11.90
N ARG A 112 8.19 13.82 -10.70
CA ARG A 112 9.50 14.44 -10.49
C ARG A 112 10.44 13.52 -9.73
N LEU A 113 11.72 13.52 -10.12
CA LEU A 113 12.82 12.87 -9.40
C LEU A 113 13.60 13.95 -8.64
N ILE A 114 13.83 13.73 -7.36
CA ILE A 114 14.60 14.62 -6.48
C ILE A 114 15.77 13.82 -5.95
N PRO A 115 17.03 14.17 -6.28
CA PRO A 115 18.18 13.50 -5.70
C PRO A 115 18.24 13.78 -4.19
N ILE A 116 18.52 12.75 -3.40
CA ILE A 116 18.76 12.83 -1.96
C ILE A 116 20.18 12.31 -1.71
N GLY A 117 21.17 13.16 -2.03
CA GLY A 117 22.58 12.80 -1.99
C GLY A 117 22.98 11.82 -3.12
N PRO A 118 24.18 11.19 -3.03
CA PRO A 118 24.76 10.43 -4.12
C PRO A 118 24.10 9.06 -4.38
N ASP A 119 23.43 8.49 -3.38
CA ASP A 119 22.94 7.10 -3.41
C ASP A 119 21.41 6.99 -3.30
N GLY A 120 20.69 8.11 -3.34
CA GLY A 120 19.25 8.15 -3.09
C GLY A 120 18.51 9.08 -4.04
N GLU A 121 17.32 8.65 -4.46
CA GLU A 121 16.37 9.48 -5.22
C GLU A 121 14.98 9.38 -4.60
N ALA A 122 14.32 10.51 -4.43
CA ALA A 122 12.92 10.61 -4.06
C ALA A 122 12.07 10.83 -5.32
N VAL A 123 11.03 10.03 -5.49
CA VAL A 123 10.06 10.18 -6.59
C VAL A 123 8.80 10.85 -6.05
N VAL A 124 8.46 12.02 -6.58
CA VAL A 124 7.23 12.74 -6.25
C VAL A 124 6.24 12.57 -7.39
N ILE A 125 5.06 12.01 -7.10
CA ILE A 125 4.01 11.75 -8.09
C ILE A 125 2.81 12.63 -7.75
N LEU A 126 2.47 13.54 -8.64
CA LEU A 126 1.29 14.39 -8.51
C LEU A 126 0.07 13.63 -9.06
N LYS A 127 -0.96 13.48 -8.22
CA LYS A 127 -2.20 12.80 -8.62
C LYS A 127 -3.39 13.76 -8.65
N GLY A 128 -4.15 13.68 -9.74
CA GLY A 128 -5.47 14.27 -9.84
C GLY A 128 -6.50 13.43 -9.12
N ARG A 129 -7.46 14.08 -8.47
CA ARG A 129 -8.61 13.41 -7.86
C ARG A 129 -9.44 12.70 -8.94
N GLU A 130 -9.93 11.51 -8.61
CA GLU A 130 -10.85 10.77 -9.47
C GLU A 130 -12.14 11.56 -9.74
N GLY A 131 -12.55 11.64 -11.01
CA GLY A 131 -13.71 12.42 -11.45
C GLY A 131 -13.48 13.93 -11.62
N ALA A 132 -12.25 14.43 -11.42
CA ALA A 132 -11.95 15.83 -11.75
C ALA A 132 -11.97 16.05 -13.27
N GLY A 133 -12.72 17.06 -13.71
CA GLY A 133 -12.72 17.49 -15.12
C GLY A 133 -11.39 18.12 -15.52
N ALA A 134 -11.13 18.21 -16.83
CA ALA A 134 -9.87 18.71 -17.41
C ALA A 134 -9.44 20.08 -16.85
N GLU A 135 -10.39 20.97 -16.59
CA GLU A 135 -10.14 22.29 -16.00
C GLU A 135 -9.60 22.19 -14.55
N GLY A 136 -10.15 21.29 -13.74
CA GLY A 136 -9.71 21.05 -12.37
C GLY A 136 -8.33 20.38 -12.29
N LEU A 137 -8.03 19.49 -13.23
CA LEU A 137 -6.70 18.89 -13.36
C LEU A 137 -5.66 19.96 -13.76
N GLY A 138 -5.98 20.82 -14.74
CA GLY A 138 -5.10 21.91 -15.17
C GLY A 138 -4.86 22.96 -14.08
N ALA A 139 -5.86 23.26 -13.25
CA ALA A 139 -5.69 24.16 -12.11
C ALA A 139 -4.78 23.56 -11.02
N THR A 140 -4.80 22.24 -10.86
CA THR A 140 -3.92 21.52 -9.92
C THR A 140 -2.47 21.55 -10.41
N LEU A 141 -2.25 21.30 -11.71
CA LEU A 141 -0.92 21.34 -12.31
C LEU A 141 -0.28 22.74 -12.23
N ARG A 142 -1.01 23.80 -12.55
CA ARG A 142 -0.49 25.19 -12.44
C ARG A 142 -0.11 25.58 -11.01
N ARG A 143 -0.81 25.06 -9.99
CA ARG A 143 -0.46 25.30 -8.59
C ARG A 143 0.81 24.54 -8.19
N TRP A 144 0.98 23.34 -8.71
CA TRP A 144 2.19 22.54 -8.53
C TRP A 144 3.40 23.24 -9.15
N GLU A 145 3.32 23.68 -10.41
CA GLU A 145 4.38 24.43 -11.10
C GLU A 145 4.77 25.71 -10.34
N ALA A 146 3.79 26.44 -9.80
CA ALA A 146 4.04 27.63 -8.99
C ALA A 146 4.72 27.33 -7.63
N GLN A 147 4.65 26.10 -7.14
CA GLN A 147 5.26 25.66 -5.87
C GLN A 147 6.60 24.93 -6.03
N GLU A 148 6.99 24.52 -7.24
CA GLU A 148 8.23 23.77 -7.50
C GLU A 148 9.49 24.47 -6.97
N GLY A 149 9.53 25.81 -6.94
CA GLY A 149 10.66 26.58 -6.40
C GLY A 149 10.94 26.38 -4.90
N HIS A 150 10.08 25.67 -4.16
CA HIS A 150 10.35 25.29 -2.77
C HIS A 150 11.12 23.97 -2.64
N LEU A 151 11.02 23.07 -3.64
CA LEU A 151 11.64 21.76 -3.62
C LEU A 151 13.11 21.78 -4.08
N ASP A 152 13.50 22.74 -4.93
CA ASP A 152 14.91 22.89 -5.35
C ASP A 152 15.84 23.15 -4.14
N ARG A 153 15.33 23.82 -3.09
CA ARG A 153 16.05 24.03 -1.82
C ARG A 153 16.34 22.75 -1.02
N LEU A 154 15.58 21.67 -1.23
CA LEU A 154 15.85 20.38 -0.58
C LEU A 154 16.99 19.63 -1.26
N GLY A 155 17.25 19.89 -2.54
CA GLY A 155 18.38 19.33 -3.29
C GLY A 155 19.71 20.01 -3.00
N GLU A 156 19.72 21.34 -2.79
CA GLU A 156 20.96 22.11 -2.54
C GLU A 156 21.64 21.79 -1.20
N VAL A 157 20.92 21.33 -0.17
CA VAL A 157 21.52 21.01 1.15
C VAL A 157 22.41 19.75 1.10
N ALA A 158 22.32 18.95 0.05
CA ALA A 158 23.12 17.73 -0.09
C ALA A 158 24.52 17.96 -0.70
N ASP A 159 24.82 19.17 -1.19
CA ASP A 159 26.01 19.49 -1.99
C ASP A 159 27.03 20.38 -1.26
N GLU A 160 27.02 20.44 0.09
CA GLU A 160 28.18 20.95 0.84
C GLU A 160 29.20 19.82 1.06
N PRO A 161 30.26 19.70 0.24
CA PRO A 161 31.38 18.86 0.61
C PRO A 161 31.99 19.43 1.88
N SER A 162 32.03 18.61 2.92
CA SER A 162 32.86 18.85 4.09
C SER A 162 34.34 18.80 3.66
N ASP A 163 34.83 19.93 3.15
CA ASP A 163 36.25 20.23 3.16
C ASP A 163 36.58 20.82 4.53
N ASN A 164 37.28 20.06 5.35
CA ASN A 164 38.03 20.63 6.46
C ASN A 164 39.21 19.72 6.83
N GLY A 165 40.35 20.03 6.20
CA GLY A 165 41.62 20.37 6.89
C GLY A 165 42.28 19.31 7.75
#